data_AF-A0A378VV78-F1
#
_entry.id   AF-A0A378VV78-F1
#
_cell.length_a   1.000
_cell.length_b   1.000
_cell.length_c   1.000
_cell.angle_alpha   90.00
_cell.angle_beta   90.00
_cell.angle_gamma   90.00
#
_symmetry.space_group_name_H-M   'P 1'
#
loop_
_entity.id
_entity.type
_entity.pdbx_description
1 polymer ?
#
loop_
_entity_poly.entity_id
_entity_poly.type
_entity_poly.pdbx_seq_one_letter_code
_entity_poly.pdbx_strand_id
1 'polypeptide(L)' 'MVAEHGGRAASYTEAQGQAVMSKDEITVRIKLHRGQAAATVYTCDLSHGYVSINADYRS' A
#
# COMPACT_ATOMS: atom_id res chain seq x y z
N MET A 1 -4.50 -12.17 -5.47
CA MET A 1 -4.93 -10.81 -5.05
C MET A 1 -4.99 -10.79 -3.54
N VAL A 2 -4.83 -9.62 -2.88
CA VAL A 2 -4.97 -9.52 -1.42
C VAL A 2 -6.44 -9.45 -0.98
N ALA A 3 -7.29 -8.84 -1.80
CA ALA A 3 -8.72 -8.68 -1.57
C ALA A 3 -9.51 -8.90 -2.86
N GLU A 4 -10.71 -9.46 -2.72
CA GLU A 4 -11.68 -9.70 -3.79
C GLU A 4 -13.11 -9.62 -3.23
N HIS A 5 -14.08 -9.23 -4.05
CA HIS A 5 -15.49 -9.10 -3.64
C HIS A 5 -15.73 -8.30 -2.34
N GLY A 6 -14.86 -7.33 -2.04
CA GLY A 6 -14.96 -6.49 -0.84
C GLY A 6 -14.40 -7.13 0.44
N GLY A 7 -13.82 -8.34 0.38
CA GLY A 7 -13.18 -9.02 1.51
C GLY A 7 -11.74 -9.47 1.19
N ARG A 8 -11.07 -10.05 2.19
CA ARG A 8 -9.76 -10.69 1.98
C ARG A 8 -9.92 -11.87 1.03
N ALA A 9 -9.05 -11.99 0.04
CA ALA A 9 -9.11 -13.11 -0.91
C ALA A 9 -8.83 -14.43 -0.19
N ALA A 10 -9.61 -15.47 -0.48
CA ALA A 10 -9.48 -16.77 0.20
C ALA A 10 -8.12 -17.44 -0.08
N SER A 11 -7.55 -17.17 -1.25
CA SER A 11 -6.25 -17.68 -1.67
C SER A 11 -5.05 -16.90 -1.11
N TYR A 12 -5.28 -15.78 -0.41
CA TYR A 12 -4.20 -14.92 0.06
C TYR A 12 -3.52 -15.54 1.28
N THR A 13 -2.18 -15.51 1.28
CA THR A 13 -1.36 -15.86 2.44
C THR A 13 -0.45 -14.70 2.83
N GLU A 14 -0.12 -14.58 4.11
CA GLU A 14 0.78 -13.53 4.58
C GLU A 14 2.18 -13.64 3.97
N ALA A 15 2.65 -14.86 3.67
CA ALA A 15 3.94 -15.06 3.01
C ALA A 15 3.99 -14.40 1.61
N GLN A 16 2.87 -14.44 0.86
CA GLN A 16 2.77 -13.75 -0.42
C GLN A 16 2.78 -12.23 -0.24
N GLY A 17 2.10 -11.71 0.78
CA GLY A 17 2.11 -10.30 1.13
C GLY A 17 3.52 -9.82 1.48
N GLN A 18 4.21 -10.53 2.37
CA GLN A 18 5.57 -10.23 2.79
C GLN A 18 6.53 -10.17 1.60
N ALA A 19 6.46 -11.14 0.67
CA ALA A 19 7.33 -11.17 -0.51
C ALA A 19 7.17 -9.94 -1.42
N VAL A 20 5.97 -9.35 -1.48
CA VAL A 20 5.73 -8.10 -2.23
C VAL A 20 6.19 -6.89 -1.43
N MET A 21 5.94 -6.86 -0.12
CA MET A 21 6.32 -5.76 0.77
C MET A 21 7.84 -5.62 0.95
N SER A 22 8.61 -6.69 0.69
CA SER A 22 10.08 -6.66 0.72
C SER A 22 10.72 -6.07 -0.55
N LYS A 23 9.93 -5.50 -1.48
CA LYS A 23 10.43 -4.82 -2.67
C LYS A 23 10.58 -3.32 -2.41
N ASP A 24 11.52 -2.70 -3.11
CA ASP A 24 11.74 -1.25 -3.05
C ASP A 24 10.56 -0.45 -3.62
N GLU A 25 9.90 -0.98 -4.65
CA GLU A 25 8.72 -0.35 -5.26
C GLU A 25 7.49 -1.26 -5.16
N ILE A 26 6.38 -0.70 -4.68
CA ILE A 26 5.12 -1.42 -4.47
C ILE A 26 4.01 -0.75 -5.28
N THR A 27 3.45 -1.50 -6.24
CA THR A 27 2.26 -1.05 -6.98
C THR A 27 0.99 -1.55 -6.30
N VAL A 28 0.14 -0.63 -5.85
CA VAL A 28 -1.21 -0.94 -5.36
C VAL A 28 -2.23 -0.65 -6.45
N ARG A 29 -2.98 -1.69 -6.87
CA ARG A 29 -4.05 -1.55 -7.87
C ARG A 29 -5.41 -1.76 -7.22
N ILE A 30 -6.26 -0.73 -7.30
CA ILE A 30 -7.64 -0.77 -6.80
C ILE A 30 -8.60 -0.74 -7.99
N LYS A 31 -9.50 -1.72 -8.05
CA LYS A 31 -10.58 -1.79 -9.05
C LYS A 31 -11.92 -1.61 -8.33
N LEU A 32 -12.52 -0.43 -8.48
CA LEU A 32 -13.77 -0.08 -7.81
C LEU A 32 -15.00 -0.69 -8.51
N HIS A 33 -14.90 -1.08 -9.78
CA HIS A 33 -16.03 -1.59 -10.58
C HIS A 33 -17.24 -0.63 -10.63
N ARG A 34 -16.99 0.69 -10.71
CA ARG A 34 -18.03 1.75 -10.72
C ARG A 34 -17.96 2.68 -11.95
N GLY A 35 -17.53 2.13 -13.09
CA GLY A 35 -17.34 2.88 -14.35
C GLY A 35 -15.90 2.81 -14.86
N GLN A 36 -15.53 3.73 -15.75
CA GLN A 36 -14.25 3.72 -16.48
C GLN A 36 -13.24 4.76 -15.99
N ALA A 37 -13.61 5.61 -15.03
CA ALA A 37 -12.70 6.61 -14.48
C ALA A 37 -11.46 5.97 -13.85
N ALA A 38 -10.31 6.60 -14.04
CA ALA A 38 -9.02 6.13 -13.53
C ALA A 38 -8.15 7.31 -13.09
N ALA A 39 -7.33 7.08 -12.07
CA ALA A 39 -6.30 7.99 -11.60
C ALA A 39 -5.10 7.19 -11.09
N THR A 40 -3.93 7.83 -11.07
CA THR A 40 -2.70 7.28 -10.52
C THR A 40 -2.11 8.30 -9.56
N VAL A 41 -1.72 7.82 -8.38
CA VAL A 41 -1.09 8.62 -7.32
C VAL A 41 0.21 7.92 -6.94
N TYR A 42 1.27 8.69 -6.77
CA TYR A 42 2.55 8.23 -6.25
C TYR A 42 2.69 8.68 -4.80
N THR A 43 3.22 7.81 -3.97
CA THR A 43 3.49 8.06 -2.55
C THR A 43 4.66 7.19 -2.11
N CYS A 44 5.21 7.47 -0.94
CA CYS A 44 6.18 6.63 -0.25
C CYS A 44 5.62 6.09 1.07
N ASP A 45 6.38 5.20 1.70
CA ASP A 45 6.13 4.68 3.03
C ASP A 45 6.33 5.74 4.13
N LEU A 46 5.77 5.45 5.30
CA LEU A 46 5.99 6.24 6.50
C LEU A 46 7.11 5.60 7.33
N SER A 47 8.32 6.14 7.22
CA SER A 47 9.50 5.62 7.91
C SER A 47 9.72 6.27 9.27
N HIS A 48 10.49 5.60 10.13
CA HIS A 48 10.96 6.20 11.39
C HIS A 48 11.79 7.47 11.15
N GLY A 49 12.59 7.50 10.07
CA GLY A 49 13.37 8.67 9.70
C GLY A 49 12.51 9.90 9.41
N TYR A 50 11.37 9.72 8.73
CA TYR A 50 10.41 10.81 8.53
C TYR A 50 9.93 11.38 9.87
N VAL A 51 9.61 10.51 10.84
CA VAL A 51 9.18 10.94 12.18
C VAL A 51 10.29 11.70 12.89
N SER A 52 11.51 11.17 12.94
CA SER A 52 12.64 11.83 13.62
C SER A 52 12.93 13.23 13.07
N ILE A 53 12.94 13.39 11.74
CA ILE A 53 13.19 14.69 11.09
C ILE A 53 12.13 15.74 11.47
N ASN A 54 10.86 15.32 11.58
CA ASN A 54 9.74 16.24 11.77
C ASN A 54 9.30 16.40 13.23
N ALA A 55 9.68 15.50 14.12
CA ALA A 55 9.34 15.58 15.56
C ALA A 55 10.09 16.72 16.26
N ASP A 56 11.31 17.03 15.83
CA ASP A 56 12.18 18.03 16.47
C ASP A 56 11.87 19.47 16.04
N TYR A 57 10.87 19.68 15.17
CA TYR A 57 10.55 21.00 14.61
C TYR A 57 9.89 21.98 15.61
N ARG A 58 9.57 21.53 16.82
CA ARG A 58 8.90 22.32 17.88
C ARG A 58 9.57 22.26 19.25
N SER A 59 10.82 21.78 19.34
CA SER A 59 11.59 21.78 20.59
C SER A 59 12.35 23.09 20.79
#